data_AF-A0A2D9Z0L0-F1
#
_entry.id   AF-A0A2D9Z0L0-F1
#
_cell.length_a   1.000
_cell.length_b   1.000
_cell.length_c   1.000
_cell.angle_alpha   90.00
_cell.angle_beta   90.00
_cell.angle_gamma   90.00
#
_symmetry.space_group_name_H-M   'P 1'
#
loop_
_entity.id
_entity.type
_entity.pdbx_description
1 polymer ?
#
loop_
_entity_poly.entity_id
_entity_poly.type
_entity_poly.pdbx_seq_one_letter_code
_entity_poly.pdbx_strand_id
1 'polypeptide(L)' 'HGSGFRMTGIHFEGPAPRPLERFKIGLASDGQILVDKTKSFKWEKGEWENPESHLKV' A
#
# COMPACT_ATOMS: atom_id res chain seq x y z
N HIS A 1 12.77 -15.00 8.74
CA HIS A 1 12.83 -14.68 7.30
C HIS A 1 13.34 -13.26 6.97
N GLY A 2 13.61 -12.35 7.93
CA GLY A 2 14.55 -11.22 7.71
C GLY A 2 14.24 -10.23 6.57
N SER A 3 13.00 -10.13 6.10
CA SER A 3 12.66 -9.19 5.02
C SER A 3 12.52 -7.76 5.55
N GLY A 4 13.21 -6.82 4.91
CA GLY A 4 13.13 -5.39 5.18
C GLY A 4 12.29 -4.66 4.13
N PHE A 5 11.42 -3.77 4.57
CA PHE A 5 10.64 -2.88 3.70
C PHE A 5 10.82 -1.41 4.14
N ARG A 6 10.93 -0.50 3.17
CA ARG A 6 10.87 0.94 3.42
C ARG A 6 9.45 1.31 3.82
N MET A 7 9.26 2.48 4.43
CA MET A 7 7.92 3.03 4.74
C MET A 7 7.01 3.12 3.50
N THR A 8 7.60 3.23 2.30
CA THR A 8 6.87 3.22 1.04
C THR A 8 6.25 1.87 0.68
N GLY A 9 6.69 0.77 1.33
CA GLY A 9 6.33 -0.62 1.04
C GLY A 9 7.27 -1.32 0.05
N ILE A 10 8.33 -0.63 -0.40
CA ILE A 10 9.36 -1.20 -1.28
C ILE A 10 10.31 -2.09 -0.45
N HIS A 11 10.51 -3.33 -0.88
CA HIS A 11 11.47 -4.24 -0.26
C HIS A 11 12.90 -3.72 -0.44
N PHE A 12 13.76 -3.92 0.55
CA PHE A 12 15.17 -3.53 0.46
C PHE A 12 16.14 -4.60 0.98
N GLU A 13 15.66 -5.55 1.78
CA GLU A 13 16.49 -6.60 2.37
C GLU A 13 15.70 -7.91 2.51
N GLY A 14 16.41 -9.03 2.47
CA GLY A 14 15.85 -10.36 2.66
C GLY A 14 15.13 -10.93 1.43
N PRO A 15 14.51 -12.11 1.58
CA PRO A 15 14.02 -12.92 0.46
C PRO A 15 12.69 -12.43 -0.13
N ALA A 16 12.20 -11.24 0.22
CA ALA A 16 10.92 -10.76 -0.27
C ALA A 16 11.02 -10.45 -1.78
N PRO A 17 10.27 -11.16 -2.66
CA PRO A 17 10.47 -11.06 -4.10
C PRO A 17 9.81 -9.83 -4.72
N ARG A 18 8.90 -9.17 -3.99
CA ARG A 18 8.09 -8.06 -4.50
C ARG A 18 7.73 -7.06 -3.40
N PRO A 19 7.44 -5.79 -3.76
CA PRO A 19 6.90 -4.81 -2.81
C PRO A 19 5.57 -5.27 -2.19
N LEU A 20 5.20 -4.63 -1.08
CA LEU A 20 3.90 -4.83 -0.44
C LEU A 20 2.75 -4.46 -1.38
N GLU A 21 1.57 -5.02 -1.14
CA GLU A 21 0.35 -4.54 -1.79
C GLU A 21 -0.24 -3.40 -0.96
N ARG A 22 -0.86 -2.43 -1.64
CA ARG A 22 -1.64 -1.37 -0.97
C ARG A 22 -3.11 -1.73 -1.07
N PHE A 23 -3.88 -1.49 -0.03
CA PHE A 23 -5.35 -1.54 -0.11
C PHE A 23 -5.91 -0.18 -0.45
N LYS A 24 -7.15 -0.15 -0.92
CA LYS A 24 -7.87 1.11 -1.05
C LYS A 24 -8.06 1.73 0.33
N ILE A 25 -7.65 2.99 0.46
CA ILE A 25 -7.82 3.74 1.69
C ILE A 25 -8.48 5.09 1.42
N GLY A 26 -9.24 5.57 2.40
CA GLY A 26 -9.93 6.86 2.31
C GLY A 26 -10.25 7.42 3.69
N LEU A 27 -10.69 8.68 3.73
CA LEU A 27 -11.15 9.33 4.96
C LEU A 27 -12.67 9.28 5.03
N ALA A 28 -13.21 8.77 6.14
CA ALA A 28 -14.62 8.86 6.45
C ALA A 28 -14.99 10.29 6.89
N SER A 29 -16.28 10.63 6.86
CA SER A 29 -16.79 11.95 7.25
C SER A 29 -16.54 12.30 8.72
N ASP A 30 -16.27 11.30 9.56
CA ASP A 30 -15.95 11.44 10.98
C ASP A 30 -14.44 11.49 11.26
N GLY A 31 -13.61 11.50 10.21
CA GLY A 31 -12.15 11.55 10.31
C GLY A 31 -11.47 10.18 10.50
N GLN A 32 -12.21 9.07 10.49
CA GLN A 32 -11.61 7.74 10.54
C GLN A 32 -11.02 7.32 9.19
N ILE A 33 -9.98 6.48 9.22
CA ILE A 33 -9.39 5.89 8.02
C ILE A 33 -10.18 4.63 7.67
N LEU A 34 -10.76 4.61 6.47
CA LEU A 34 -11.41 3.45 5.88
C LEU A 34 -10.38 2.63 5.09
N VAL A 35 -10.38 1.32 5.28
CA VAL A 35 -9.54 0.38 4.53
C VAL A 35 -10.42 -0.66 3.85
N ASP A 36 -10.48 -0.60 2.52
CA ASP A 36 -11.21 -1.55 1.71
C ASP A 36 -10.28 -2.67 1.23
N LYS A 37 -10.42 -3.84 1.88
CA LYS A 37 -9.62 -5.05 1.58
C LYS A 37 -10.05 -5.78 0.31
N THR A 38 -11.16 -5.39 -0.31
CA THR A 38 -11.63 -5.99 -1.56
C THR A 38 -10.87 -5.46 -2.77
N LYS A 39 -10.19 -4.31 -2.62
CA LYS A 39 -9.41 -3.67 -3.68
C LYS A 39 -7.96 -3.49 -3.26
N SER A 40 -7.05 -4.18 -3.95
CA SER A 40 -5.61 -4.02 -3.76
C SER A 40 -4.93 -3.43 -5.00
N PHE A 41 -3.79 -2.77 -4.76
CA PHE A 41 -2.97 -2.09 -5.76
C PHE A 41 -1.54 -2.61 -5.66
N LYS A 42 -1.01 -3.09 -6.79
CA LYS A 42 0.32 -3.68 -6.90
C LYS A 42 1.30 -2.69 -7.53
N TRP A 43 2.45 -2.52 -6.88
CA TRP A 43 3.51 -1.64 -7.40
C TRP A 43 3.97 -2.06 -8.80
N GLU A 44 4.14 -3.36 -9.05
CA GLU A 44 4.61 -3.93 -10.32
C GLU A 44 3.67 -3.62 -11.50
N LYS A 45 2.42 -3.25 -11.23
CA LYS A 45 1.43 -2.88 -12.23
C LYS A 45 1.28 -1.37 -12.42
N GLY A 46 2.08 -0.56 -11.72
CA GLY A 46 1.92 0.91 -11.68
C GLY A 46 0.68 1.38 -10.91
N GLU A 47 -0.03 0.48 -10.23
CA GLU A 47 -1.33 0.77 -9.60
C GLU A 47 -1.19 1.69 -8.36
N TRP A 48 0.03 1.90 -7.86
CA TRP A 48 0.31 2.83 -6.77
C TRP A 48 0.18 4.31 -7.15
N GLU A 49 0.13 4.61 -8.44
CA GLU A 49 -0.18 5.96 -8.93
C GLU A 49 -1.66 6.30 -8.74
N ASN A 50 -2.51 5.28 -8.52
CA ASN A 50 -3.92 5.50 -8.27
C ASN A 50 -4.11 6.28 -6.95
N PRO A 51 -4.86 7.39 -6.96
CA PRO A 51 -5.16 8.16 -5.74
C PRO A 51 -5.85 7.33 -4.65
N GLU A 52 -6.59 6.28 -5.01
CA GLU A 52 -7.24 5.39 -4.03
C GLU A 52 -6.25 4.47 -3.31
N SER A 53 -5.02 4.34 -3.81
CA SER A 53 -3.99 3.47 -3.22
C SER A 53 -3.25 4.12 -2.04
N HIS A 54 -3.44 5.41 -1.80
CA HIS A 54 -2.76 6.16 -0.74
C HIS A 54 -3.62 7.32 -0.24
N LEU A 55 -3.46 7.69 1.03
CA LEU A 55 -4.13 8.83 1.62
C LEU A 55 -3.15 10.01 1.65
N LYS A 56 -3.45 11.08 0.91
CA LYS A 56 -2.80 12.39 1.09
C LYS A 56 -3.68 13.21 2.03
N VAL A 57 -3.16 13.47 3.22
CA VAL A 57 -3.68 14.44 4.19
C VAL A 57 -2.85 15.70 4.16
#